data_AF-A0A9R0SUU7-F1
#
_entry.id   AF-A0A9R0SUU7-F1
#
_cell.length_a   1.000
_cell.length_b   1.000
_cell.length_c   1.000
_cell.angle_alpha   90.00
_cell.angle_beta   90.00
_cell.angle_gamma   90.00
#
_symmetry.space_group_name_H-M   'P 1'
#
loop_
_entity.id
_entity.type
_entity.pdbx_description
1 polymer ?
#
loop_
_entity_poly.entity_id
_entity_poly.type
_entity_poly.pdbx_seq_one_letter_code
_entity_poly.pdbx_strand_id
1 'polypeptide(L)'
;MGELAAELLYNMAPLALSGGGAEVGSCAPLLAELRQLWGEIGKSREERERMVHELEAECTRVYRRKVDEATGERALLHQSLAASEAEIAALTAALGAENSTQFKVNKWTVSLNERVSSATALLEELRAMRAERSKQFSDIRSEIEKISAEIAGRSHGQDTSPRAGDGHDLTIRRLGEYRARLSTLQKEKSDRLHKVLEHVTEVHSLCDVLGEDFIAIVNEVHPGLHEADPGKPTSISDTTLTRLSQVVAMLTSEKAKRAAMVHSTCQHTLN
;
A
#
# COMPACT_ATOMS: atom_id res chain seq x y z
N MET A 1 -5.39 54.58 -36.92
CA MET A 1 -5.05 53.71 -35.77
C MET A 1 -5.51 54.27 -34.42
N GLY A 2 -5.93 55.54 -34.31
CA GLY A 2 -6.36 56.16 -33.05
C GLY A 2 -7.84 55.97 -32.65
N GLU A 3 -8.73 55.52 -33.55
CA GLU A 3 -10.16 55.34 -33.25
C GLU A 3 -10.49 54.00 -32.57
N LEU A 4 -9.67 52.97 -32.75
CA LEU A 4 -9.89 51.67 -32.08
C LEU A 4 -9.52 51.71 -30.58
N ALA A 5 -8.69 52.66 -30.16
CA ALA A 5 -8.38 52.88 -28.74
C ALA A 5 -9.52 53.59 -28.00
N ALA A 6 -10.32 54.40 -28.70
CA ALA A 6 -11.48 55.09 -28.13
C ALA A 6 -12.66 54.13 -27.88
N GLU A 7 -12.84 53.11 -28.74
CA GLU A 7 -13.84 52.05 -28.55
C GLU A 7 -13.54 51.14 -27.34
N LEU A 8 -12.27 50.91 -27.01
CA LEU A 8 -11.88 50.14 -25.82
C LEU A 8 -12.13 50.89 -24.51
N LEU A 9 -12.13 52.23 -24.53
CA LEU A 9 -12.50 53.06 -23.38
C LEU A 9 -14.01 53.11 -23.16
N TYR A 10 -14.83 53.06 -24.21
CA TYR A 10 -16.30 52.98 -24.10
C TYR A 10 -16.77 51.58 -23.64
N ASN A 11 -15.94 50.55 -23.87
CA ASN A 11 -16.16 49.16 -23.41
C ASN A 11 -15.42 48.81 -22.12
N MET A 12 -14.95 49.78 -21.33
CA MET A 12 -14.68 49.57 -19.90
C MET A 12 -16.00 49.40 -19.13
N ALA A 13 -16.82 48.43 -19.56
CA ALA A 13 -17.85 47.88 -18.70
C ALA A 13 -17.13 47.27 -17.49
N PRO A 14 -17.45 47.69 -16.26
CA PRO A 14 -17.06 46.88 -15.12
C PRO A 14 -17.65 45.49 -15.36
N LEU A 15 -16.85 44.44 -15.17
CA LEU A 15 -17.36 43.08 -15.10
C LEU A 15 -18.48 43.08 -14.06
N ALA A 16 -19.72 43.11 -14.55
CA ALA A 16 -20.91 42.98 -13.73
C ALA A 16 -20.96 41.53 -13.24
N LEU A 17 -20.25 41.25 -12.15
CA LEU A 17 -20.57 40.11 -11.32
C LEU A 17 -21.91 40.43 -10.66
N SER A 18 -22.97 39.90 -11.25
CA SER A 18 -24.31 39.89 -10.68
C SER A 18 -24.25 39.22 -9.31
N GLY A 19 -24.35 40.03 -8.26
CA GLY A 19 -24.25 39.55 -6.88
C GLY A 19 -24.28 40.70 -5.87
N GLY A 20 -25.44 41.34 -5.74
CA GLY A 20 -25.86 42.05 -4.52
C GLY A 20 -25.04 43.26 -4.08
N GLY A 21 -25.55 44.46 -4.41
CA GLY A 21 -25.56 45.61 -3.50
C GLY A 21 -24.24 46.07 -2.89
N ALA A 22 -23.34 46.63 -3.70
CA ALA A 22 -22.44 47.71 -3.32
C ALA A 22 -22.04 48.47 -4.58
N GLU A 23 -22.12 49.79 -4.56
CA GLU A 23 -21.84 50.65 -5.72
C GLU A 23 -20.47 50.33 -6.34
N VAL A 24 -20.49 49.86 -7.58
CA VAL A 24 -19.28 49.67 -8.40
C VAL A 24 -18.85 51.05 -8.87
N GLY A 25 -17.95 51.69 -8.13
CA GLY A 25 -17.40 52.99 -8.46
C GLY A 25 -16.66 52.95 -9.80
N SER A 26 -17.31 53.42 -10.87
CA SER A 26 -16.66 53.73 -12.14
C SER A 26 -15.66 54.88 -11.94
N CYS A 27 -14.54 54.88 -12.66
CA CYS A 27 -13.58 56.00 -12.66
C CYS A 27 -14.14 57.27 -13.33
N ALA A 28 -15.27 57.16 -14.05
CA ALA A 28 -15.87 58.24 -14.81
C ALA A 28 -16.23 59.50 -13.99
N PRO A 29 -16.93 59.42 -12.83
CA PRO A 29 -17.21 60.59 -11.99
C PRO A 29 -15.95 61.28 -11.47
N LEU A 30 -14.93 60.52 -11.03
CA LEU A 30 -13.67 61.06 -10.54
C LEU A 30 -12.87 61.78 -11.63
N LEU A 31 -12.87 61.23 -12.86
CA LEU A 31 -12.24 61.90 -14.01
C LEU A 31 -13.00 63.15 -14.44
N ALA A 32 -14.32 63.19 -14.30
CA ALA A 32 -15.12 64.38 -14.58
C ALA A 32 -14.83 65.51 -13.58
N GLU A 33 -14.76 65.17 -12.29
CA GLU A 33 -14.37 66.10 -11.22
C GLU A 33 -12.95 66.63 -11.41
N LEU A 34 -11.98 65.74 -11.72
CA LEU A 34 -10.60 66.13 -11.98
C LEU A 34 -10.48 67.09 -13.19
N ARG A 35 -11.27 66.87 -14.25
CA ARG A 35 -11.33 67.76 -15.41
C ARG A 35 -11.92 69.12 -15.08
N GLN A 36 -12.94 69.18 -14.23
CA GLN A 36 -13.50 70.44 -13.74
C GLN A 36 -12.46 71.22 -12.93
N LEU A 37 -11.81 70.57 -11.96
CA LEU A 37 -10.77 71.17 -11.13
C LEU A 37 -9.58 71.69 -11.95
N TRP A 38 -9.14 70.93 -12.96
CA TRP A 38 -8.10 71.41 -13.88
C TRP A 38 -8.52 72.66 -14.67
N GLY A 39 -9.82 72.76 -15.01
CA GLY A 39 -10.40 73.96 -15.62
C GLY A 39 -10.37 75.15 -14.66
N GLU A 40 -10.74 74.96 -13.40
CA GLU A 40 -10.71 75.98 -12.35
C GLU A 40 -9.28 76.46 -12.01
N ILE A 41 -8.31 75.55 -11.97
CA ILE A 41 -6.90 75.83 -11.68
C ILE A 41 -6.19 76.49 -12.89
N GLY A 42 -6.72 76.32 -14.11
CA GLY A 42 -6.11 76.84 -15.34
C GLY A 42 -4.97 75.97 -15.88
N LYS A 43 -5.05 74.64 -15.74
CA LYS A 43 -4.05 73.70 -16.27
C LYS A 43 -4.01 73.70 -17.81
N SER A 44 -2.81 73.72 -18.37
CA SER A 44 -2.60 73.63 -19.83
C SER A 44 -3.13 72.29 -20.39
N ARG A 45 -3.38 72.25 -21.70
CA ARG A 45 -3.84 71.03 -22.36
C ARG A 45 -2.78 69.93 -22.23
N GLU A 46 -1.52 70.28 -22.39
CA GLU A 46 -0.38 69.39 -22.36
C GLU A 46 -0.17 68.80 -20.96
N GLU A 47 -0.36 69.58 -19.90
CA GLU A 47 -0.34 69.06 -18.51
C GLU A 47 -1.47 68.07 -18.26
N ARG A 48 -2.69 68.38 -18.73
CA ARG A 48 -3.85 67.49 -18.58
C ARG A 48 -3.66 66.18 -19.34
N GLU A 49 -3.18 66.24 -20.58
CA GLU A 49 -2.87 65.05 -21.39
C GLU A 49 -1.78 64.19 -20.73
N ARG A 50 -0.72 64.81 -20.18
CA ARG A 50 0.31 64.07 -19.42
C ARG A 50 -0.27 63.36 -18.20
N MET A 51 -1.07 64.03 -17.38
CA MET A 51 -1.66 63.43 -16.19
C MET A 51 -2.65 62.31 -16.52
N VAL A 52 -3.46 62.46 -17.58
CA VAL A 52 -4.36 61.38 -18.05
C VAL A 52 -3.55 60.17 -18.51
N HIS A 53 -2.48 60.37 -19.30
CA HIS A 53 -1.61 59.28 -19.72
C HIS A 53 -0.92 58.57 -18.54
N GLU A 54 -0.54 59.30 -17.49
CA GLU A 54 0.00 58.70 -16.26
C GLU A 54 -1.04 57.81 -15.58
N LEU A 55 -2.30 58.27 -15.45
CA LEU A 55 -3.40 57.47 -14.89
C LEU A 55 -3.68 56.22 -15.73
N GLU A 56 -3.67 56.33 -17.05
CA GLU A 56 -3.84 55.19 -17.97
C GLU A 56 -2.69 54.17 -17.82
N ALA A 57 -1.45 54.66 -17.72
CA ALA A 57 -0.27 53.83 -17.52
C ALA A 57 -0.34 53.08 -16.17
N GLU A 58 -0.74 53.76 -15.11
CA GLU A 58 -0.92 53.20 -13.77
C GLU A 58 -2.03 52.14 -13.74
N CYS A 59 -3.18 52.43 -14.35
CA CYS A 59 -4.29 51.49 -14.47
C CYS A 59 -3.87 50.22 -15.24
N THR A 60 -3.20 50.40 -16.38
CA THR A 60 -2.66 49.30 -17.18
C THR A 60 -1.63 48.49 -16.40
N ARG A 61 -0.77 49.13 -15.60
CA ARG A 61 0.22 48.47 -14.76
C ARG A 61 -0.44 47.57 -13.71
N VAL A 62 -1.52 48.03 -13.09
CA VAL A 62 -2.29 47.24 -12.13
C VAL A 62 -2.94 46.02 -12.80
N TYR A 63 -3.59 46.20 -13.95
CA TYR A 63 -4.20 45.09 -14.68
C TYR A 63 -3.16 44.06 -15.13
N ARG A 64 -2.02 44.50 -15.69
CA ARG A 64 -0.93 43.60 -16.09
C ARG A 64 -0.45 42.77 -14.91
N ARG A 65 -0.17 43.41 -13.77
CA ARG A 65 0.22 42.70 -12.54
C ARG A 65 -0.82 41.65 -12.14
N LYS A 66 -2.12 41.98 -12.18
CA LYS A 66 -3.19 41.02 -11.83
C LYS A 66 -3.29 39.85 -12.81
N VAL A 67 -3.06 40.09 -14.10
CA VAL A 67 -2.97 39.04 -15.11
C VAL A 67 -1.75 38.16 -14.87
N ASP A 68 -0.60 38.74 -14.54
CA ASP A 68 0.63 38.01 -14.24
C ASP A 68 0.47 37.14 -12.99
N GLU A 69 -0.13 37.69 -11.92
CA GLU A 69 -0.48 36.95 -10.69
C GLU A 69 -1.38 35.74 -11.01
N ALA A 70 -2.51 35.95 -11.71
CA ALA A 70 -3.43 34.88 -12.07
C ALA A 70 -2.80 33.84 -13.02
N THR A 71 -1.91 34.28 -13.92
CA THR A 71 -1.16 33.38 -14.81
C THR A 71 -0.18 32.52 -14.02
N GLY A 72 0.49 33.10 -13.02
CA GLY A 72 1.34 32.39 -12.08
C GLY A 72 0.58 31.34 -11.28
N GLU A 73 -0.55 31.71 -10.67
CA GLU A 73 -1.43 30.78 -9.95
C GLU A 73 -1.90 29.62 -10.84
N ARG A 74 -2.34 29.91 -12.07
CA ARG A 74 -2.74 28.89 -13.05
C ARG A 74 -1.59 27.92 -13.36
N ALA A 75 -0.37 28.43 -13.53
CA ALA A 75 0.81 27.60 -13.81
C ALA A 75 1.13 26.66 -12.63
N LEU A 76 1.08 27.16 -11.40
CA LEU A 76 1.29 26.36 -10.19
C LEU A 76 0.26 25.23 -10.06
N LEU A 77 -1.02 25.54 -10.29
CA LEU A 77 -2.09 24.53 -10.24
C LEU A 77 -1.90 23.45 -11.31
N HIS A 78 -1.50 23.81 -12.54
CA HIS A 78 -1.19 22.83 -13.57
C HIS A 78 0.01 21.95 -13.21
N GLN A 79 1.06 22.52 -12.62
CA GLN A 79 2.22 21.76 -12.16
C GLN A 79 1.82 20.77 -11.06
N SER A 80 1.05 21.21 -10.07
CA SER A 80 0.52 20.34 -9.01
C SER A 80 -0.32 19.21 -9.59
N LEU A 81 -1.17 19.51 -10.58
CA LEU A 81 -2.01 18.51 -11.19
C LEU A 81 -1.19 17.47 -11.97
N ALA A 82 -0.18 17.89 -12.73
CA ALA A 82 0.70 16.99 -13.45
C ALA A 82 1.48 16.06 -12.49
N ALA A 83 1.96 16.60 -11.36
CA ALA A 83 2.60 15.79 -10.33
C ALA A 83 1.64 14.76 -9.72
N SER A 84 0.41 15.17 -9.39
CA SER A 84 -0.62 14.26 -8.87
C SER A 84 -1.01 13.19 -9.89
N GLU A 85 -1.17 13.54 -11.17
CA GLU A 85 -1.48 12.59 -12.24
C GLU A 85 -0.37 11.54 -12.41
N ALA A 86 0.90 11.95 -12.31
CA ALA A 86 2.04 11.04 -12.38
C ALA A 86 2.07 10.06 -11.19
N GLU A 87 1.81 10.55 -9.97
CA GLU A 87 1.77 9.69 -8.79
C GLU A 87 0.57 8.74 -8.81
N ILE A 88 -0.62 9.20 -9.21
CA ILE A 88 -1.80 8.35 -9.41
C ILE A 88 -1.47 7.21 -10.38
N ALA A 89 -0.81 7.51 -11.50
CA ALA A 89 -0.41 6.49 -12.47
C ALA A 89 0.56 5.48 -11.86
N ALA A 90 1.55 5.93 -11.10
CA ALA A 90 2.51 5.05 -10.42
C ALA A 90 1.83 4.14 -9.37
N LEU A 91 0.95 4.70 -8.53
CA LEU A 91 0.22 3.93 -7.51
C LEU A 91 -0.75 2.92 -8.14
N THR A 92 -1.43 3.33 -9.20
CA THR A 92 -2.37 2.49 -9.95
C THR A 92 -1.65 1.30 -10.59
N ALA A 93 -0.48 1.54 -11.20
CA ALA A 93 0.38 0.51 -11.76
C ALA A 93 0.87 -0.47 -10.67
N ALA A 94 1.34 0.05 -9.53
CA ALA A 94 1.81 -0.78 -8.41
C ALA A 94 0.70 -1.65 -7.79
N LEU A 95 -0.53 -1.12 -7.70
CA LEU A 95 -1.69 -1.83 -7.16
C LEU A 95 -2.34 -2.78 -8.17
N GLY A 96 -2.01 -2.65 -9.46
CA GLY A 96 -2.68 -3.39 -10.54
C GLY A 96 -4.16 -3.05 -10.69
N ALA A 97 -4.56 -1.83 -10.31
CA ALA A 97 -5.93 -1.38 -10.36
C ALA A 97 -6.23 -0.84 -11.77
N GLU A 98 -7.12 -1.49 -12.54
CA GLU A 98 -7.55 -0.99 -13.86
C GLU A 98 -8.59 0.13 -13.77
N ASN A 99 -9.15 0.36 -12.58
CA ASN A 99 -10.31 1.19 -12.28
C ASN A 99 -10.04 2.72 -12.27
N SER A 100 -8.96 3.18 -12.91
CA SER A 100 -8.69 4.61 -13.18
C SER A 100 -9.61 5.22 -14.26
N THR A 101 -10.81 4.66 -14.45
CA THR A 101 -11.85 5.20 -15.34
C THR A 101 -12.60 6.37 -14.70
N GLN A 102 -12.72 6.38 -13.36
CA GLN A 102 -13.43 7.43 -12.63
C GLN A 102 -12.73 8.81 -12.72
N PHE A 103 -11.40 8.82 -12.80
CA PHE A 103 -10.63 10.06 -12.93
C PHE A 103 -10.70 10.67 -14.34
N LYS A 104 -10.97 9.87 -15.38
CA LYS A 104 -11.04 10.34 -16.77
C LYS A 104 -12.31 11.15 -17.06
N VAL A 105 -13.43 10.84 -16.40
CA VAL A 105 -14.75 11.44 -16.67
C VAL A 105 -14.83 12.91 -16.22
N ASN A 106 -14.06 13.31 -15.20
CA ASN A 106 -14.10 14.67 -14.64
C ASN A 106 -13.15 15.68 -15.32
N LYS A 107 -12.47 15.29 -16.42
CA LYS A 107 -11.34 16.05 -16.96
C LYS A 107 -11.73 17.36 -17.68
N TRP A 108 -13.00 17.57 -18.03
CA TRP A 108 -13.45 18.69 -18.89
C TRP A 108 -14.61 19.56 -18.33
N THR A 109 -15.21 19.21 -17.19
CA THR A 109 -16.44 19.89 -16.71
C THR A 109 -16.27 20.75 -15.46
N VAL A 110 -15.08 20.77 -14.84
CA VAL A 110 -14.82 21.41 -13.54
C VAL A 110 -13.62 22.36 -13.58
N SER A 111 -13.62 23.34 -12.69
CA SER A 111 -12.55 24.33 -12.53
C SER A 111 -11.20 23.68 -12.19
N LEU A 112 -10.10 24.40 -12.43
CA LEU A 112 -8.75 23.88 -12.16
C LEU A 112 -8.55 23.56 -10.67
N ASN A 113 -9.15 24.36 -9.77
CA ASN A 113 -9.08 24.14 -8.33
C ASN A 113 -9.83 22.85 -7.92
N GLU A 114 -11.02 22.61 -8.49
CA GLU A 114 -11.77 21.36 -8.26
C GLU A 114 -11.04 20.13 -8.79
N ARG A 115 -10.35 20.26 -9.92
CA ARG A 115 -9.49 19.19 -10.46
C ARG A 115 -8.34 18.85 -9.51
N VAL A 116 -7.65 19.85 -8.96
CA VAL A 116 -6.60 19.63 -7.95
C VAL A 116 -7.18 18.96 -6.70
N SER A 117 -8.30 19.45 -6.17
CA SER A 117 -8.98 18.84 -5.01
C SER A 117 -9.38 17.38 -5.26
N SER A 118 -9.93 17.08 -6.43
CA SER A 118 -10.29 15.71 -6.81
C SER A 118 -9.07 14.79 -6.94
N ALA A 119 -7.96 15.30 -7.51
CA ALA A 119 -6.70 14.58 -7.61
C ALA A 119 -6.12 14.26 -6.23
N THR A 120 -6.14 15.24 -5.32
CA THR A 120 -5.67 15.08 -3.94
C THR A 120 -6.50 14.03 -3.19
N ALA A 121 -7.83 14.07 -3.29
CA ALA A 121 -8.69 13.09 -2.65
C ALA A 121 -8.42 11.65 -3.14
N LEU A 122 -8.26 11.47 -4.45
CA LEU A 122 -7.93 10.16 -5.03
C LEU A 122 -6.53 9.68 -4.61
N LEU A 123 -5.55 10.58 -4.52
CA LEU A 123 -4.23 10.23 -4.02
C LEU A 123 -4.26 9.70 -2.59
N GLU A 124 -5.03 10.34 -1.70
CA GLU A 124 -5.18 9.86 -0.33
C GLU A 124 -5.80 8.46 -0.28
N GLU A 125 -6.82 8.20 -1.10
CA GLU A 125 -7.42 6.86 -1.20
C GLU A 125 -6.41 5.81 -1.70
N LEU A 126 -5.68 6.11 -2.78
CA LEU A 126 -4.69 5.19 -3.35
C LEU A 126 -3.51 4.95 -2.39
N ARG A 127 -3.06 5.98 -1.65
CA ARG A 127 -2.02 5.86 -0.62
C ARG A 127 -2.50 4.99 0.54
N ALA A 128 -3.72 5.17 1.01
CA ALA A 128 -4.32 4.32 2.04
C ALA A 128 -4.42 2.87 1.58
N MET A 129 -4.89 2.64 0.35
CA MET A 129 -4.97 1.29 -0.24
C MET A 129 -3.59 0.64 -0.36
N ARG A 130 -2.56 1.40 -0.78
CA ARG A 130 -1.17 0.94 -0.82
C ARG A 130 -0.64 0.57 0.56
N ALA A 131 -0.92 1.38 1.59
CA ALA A 131 -0.48 1.10 2.95
C ALA A 131 -1.09 -0.19 3.49
N GLU A 132 -2.41 -0.36 3.34
CA GLU A 132 -3.11 -1.57 3.75
C GLU A 132 -2.61 -2.80 3.00
N ARG A 133 -2.44 -2.70 1.68
CA ARG A 133 -1.91 -3.80 0.87
C ARG A 133 -0.49 -4.18 1.28
N SER A 134 0.36 -3.19 1.56
CA SER A 134 1.73 -3.42 2.02
C SER A 134 1.77 -4.13 3.37
N LYS A 135 0.86 -3.77 4.30
CA LYS A 135 0.68 -4.46 5.57
C LYS A 135 0.29 -5.93 5.36
N GLN A 136 -0.71 -6.20 4.51
CA GLN A 136 -1.13 -7.57 4.18
C GLN A 136 0.03 -8.43 3.64
N PHE A 137 0.86 -7.87 2.75
CA PHE A 137 2.06 -8.57 2.26
C PHE A 137 3.10 -8.80 3.37
N SER A 138 3.27 -7.85 4.28
CA SER A 138 4.17 -8.02 5.43
C SER A 138 3.71 -9.16 6.33
N ASP A 139 2.44 -9.15 6.71
CA ASP A 139 1.85 -10.15 7.60
C ASP A 139 1.92 -11.56 7.00
N ILE A 140 1.54 -11.72 5.72
CA ILE A 140 1.60 -13.03 5.05
C ILE A 140 3.04 -13.51 4.89
N ARG A 141 3.99 -12.63 4.56
CA ARG A 141 5.41 -13.02 4.46
C ARG A 141 5.96 -13.49 5.79
N SER A 142 5.64 -12.79 6.87
CA SER A 142 6.03 -13.17 8.24
C SER A 142 5.50 -14.56 8.61
N GLU A 143 4.22 -14.83 8.32
CA GLU A 143 3.63 -16.15 8.60
C GLU A 143 4.24 -17.27 7.73
N ILE A 144 4.51 -16.99 6.45
CA ILE A 144 5.22 -17.94 5.58
C ILE A 144 6.60 -18.26 6.13
N GLU A 145 7.37 -17.24 6.54
CA GLU A 145 8.71 -17.42 7.10
C GLU A 145 8.67 -18.22 8.40
N LYS A 146 7.74 -17.90 9.30
CA LYS A 146 7.49 -18.63 10.54
C LYS A 146 7.23 -20.12 10.30
N ILE A 147 6.24 -20.45 9.47
CA ILE A 147 5.90 -21.86 9.18
C ILE A 147 7.07 -22.56 8.46
N SER A 148 7.72 -21.88 7.52
CA SER A 148 8.88 -22.43 6.80
C SER A 148 10.06 -22.73 7.74
N ALA A 149 10.29 -21.89 8.75
CA ALA A 149 11.31 -22.10 9.77
C ALA A 149 10.98 -23.29 10.67
N GLU A 150 9.72 -23.40 11.13
CA GLU A 150 9.22 -24.54 11.91
C GLU A 150 9.39 -25.87 11.15
N ILE A 151 8.99 -25.90 9.88
CA ILE A 151 9.14 -27.07 8.99
C ILE A 151 10.62 -27.42 8.76
N ALA A 152 11.49 -26.42 8.62
CA ALA A 152 12.92 -26.66 8.45
C ALA A 152 13.64 -27.03 9.75
N GLY A 153 12.97 -26.98 10.91
CA GLY A 153 13.60 -27.17 12.22
C GLY A 153 14.56 -26.05 12.62
N ARG A 154 14.41 -24.84 12.05
CA ARG A 154 15.16 -23.65 12.47
C ARG A 154 14.43 -22.98 13.64
N SER A 155 15.14 -22.75 14.74
CA SER A 155 14.62 -21.95 15.86
C SER A 155 14.37 -20.49 15.42
N HIS A 156 13.32 -19.88 15.98
CA HIS A 156 13.02 -18.46 15.79
C HIS A 156 14.27 -17.61 16.04
N GLY A 157 14.74 -16.88 15.01
CA GLY A 157 15.84 -15.93 15.14
C GLY A 157 16.95 -16.02 14.08
N GLN A 158 16.92 -16.98 13.15
CA GLN A 158 17.85 -16.92 12.01
C GLN A 158 17.28 -15.97 10.96
N ASP A 159 17.66 -14.69 11.06
CA ASP A 159 17.32 -13.60 10.13
C ASP A 159 17.53 -14.04 8.68
N THR A 160 16.44 -14.40 8.00
CA THR A 160 16.45 -14.39 6.54
C THR A 160 16.07 -12.99 6.13
N SER A 161 17.09 -12.13 5.99
CA SER A 161 16.94 -10.80 5.41
C SER A 161 15.99 -10.89 4.22
N PRO A 162 14.87 -10.13 4.20
CA PRO A 162 13.89 -10.24 3.15
C PRO A 162 14.59 -9.96 1.83
N ARG A 163 14.69 -10.99 1.00
CA ARG A 163 15.33 -10.92 -0.31
C ARG A 163 14.59 -9.83 -1.08
N ALA A 164 15.26 -8.70 -1.28
CA ALA A 164 14.74 -7.51 -1.95
C ALA A 164 14.45 -7.87 -3.41
N GLY A 165 13.24 -8.34 -3.68
CA GLY A 165 12.83 -8.80 -5.01
C GLY A 165 11.56 -8.13 -5.53
N ASP A 166 10.52 -8.05 -4.70
CA ASP A 166 9.16 -7.71 -5.20
C ASP A 166 8.47 -6.61 -4.39
N GLY A 167 9.21 -5.72 -3.71
CA GLY A 167 8.65 -4.72 -2.79
C GLY A 167 7.72 -3.68 -3.43
N HIS A 168 7.53 -3.72 -4.75
CA HIS A 168 6.77 -2.74 -5.52
C HIS A 168 5.52 -3.31 -6.23
N ASP A 169 5.43 -4.63 -6.41
CA ASP A 169 4.23 -5.26 -6.98
C ASP A 169 3.24 -5.58 -5.85
N LEU A 170 2.21 -4.75 -5.73
CA LEU A 170 1.14 -4.87 -4.75
C LEU A 170 -0.17 -5.38 -5.37
N THR A 171 -0.09 -5.97 -6.57
CA THR A 171 -1.25 -6.45 -7.31
C THR A 171 -2.05 -7.50 -6.53
N ILE A 172 -3.36 -7.56 -6.78
CA ILE A 172 -4.25 -8.57 -6.18
C ILE A 172 -3.80 -9.99 -6.55
N ARG A 173 -3.35 -10.18 -7.80
CA ARG A 173 -2.81 -11.47 -8.27
C ARG A 173 -1.61 -11.90 -7.42
N ARG A 174 -0.63 -11.01 -7.23
CA ARG A 174 0.55 -11.30 -6.41
C ARG A 174 0.15 -11.62 -4.97
N LEU A 175 -0.78 -10.87 -4.38
CA LEU A 175 -1.30 -11.16 -3.05
C LEU A 175 -1.96 -12.55 -2.98
N GLY A 176 -2.71 -12.93 -4.03
CA GLY A 176 -3.31 -14.25 -4.17
C GLY A 176 -2.28 -15.38 -4.17
N GLU A 177 -1.14 -15.20 -4.85
CA GLU A 177 -0.04 -16.18 -4.87
C GLU A 177 0.56 -16.39 -3.48
N TYR A 178 0.78 -15.30 -2.73
CA TYR A 178 1.26 -15.37 -1.35
C TYR A 178 0.25 -16.06 -0.43
N ARG A 179 -1.05 -15.77 -0.58
CA ARG A 179 -2.11 -16.46 0.17
C ARG A 179 -2.19 -17.95 -0.16
N ALA A 180 -2.07 -18.31 -1.44
CA ALA A 180 -2.07 -19.71 -1.88
C ALA A 180 -0.85 -20.45 -1.28
N ARG A 181 0.34 -19.85 -1.34
CA ARG A 181 1.54 -20.42 -0.73
C ARG A 181 1.39 -20.60 0.79
N LEU A 182 0.85 -19.60 1.48
CA LEU A 182 0.58 -19.71 2.92
C LEU A 182 -0.38 -20.86 3.22
N SER A 183 -1.46 -21.01 2.44
CA SER A 183 -2.41 -22.11 2.59
C SER A 183 -1.77 -23.49 2.38
N THR A 184 -0.90 -23.63 1.37
CA THR A 184 -0.14 -24.86 1.15
C THR A 184 0.76 -25.19 2.34
N LEU A 185 1.49 -24.21 2.87
CA LEU A 185 2.37 -24.40 4.04
C LEU A 185 1.59 -24.73 5.31
N GLN A 186 0.44 -24.09 5.53
CA GLN A 186 -0.44 -24.41 6.65
C GLN A 186 -0.97 -25.85 6.57
N LYS A 187 -1.36 -26.30 5.36
CA LYS A 187 -1.76 -27.69 5.14
C LYS A 187 -0.60 -28.64 5.41
N GLU A 188 0.58 -28.38 4.87
CA GLU A 188 1.77 -29.21 5.11
C GLU A 188 2.11 -29.29 6.61
N LYS A 189 2.07 -28.16 7.32
CA LYS A 189 2.27 -28.12 8.77
C LYS A 189 1.26 -29.02 9.51
N SER A 190 -0.02 -28.96 9.14
CA SER A 190 -1.06 -29.82 9.72
C SER A 190 -0.81 -31.31 9.42
N ASP A 191 -0.46 -31.64 8.18
CA ASP A 191 -0.19 -33.02 7.76
C ASP A 191 1.03 -33.59 8.51
N ARG A 192 2.09 -32.78 8.69
CA ARG A 192 3.28 -33.14 9.47
C ARG A 192 2.96 -33.34 10.95
N LEU A 193 2.16 -32.46 11.56
CA LEU A 193 1.70 -32.61 12.95
C LEU A 193 0.93 -33.92 13.14
N HIS A 194 0.02 -34.24 12.22
CA HIS A 194 -0.73 -35.49 12.27
C HIS A 194 0.18 -36.72 12.17
N LYS A 195 1.16 -36.67 11.27
CA LYS A 195 2.14 -37.76 11.10
C LYS A 195 3.08 -37.94 12.30
N VAL A 196 3.49 -36.84 12.94
CA VAL A 196 4.23 -36.91 14.21
C VAL A 196 3.39 -37.61 15.27
N LEU A 197 2.12 -37.23 15.42
CA LEU A 197 1.21 -37.84 16.39
C LEU A 197 1.00 -39.35 16.12
N GLU A 198 0.82 -39.72 14.85
CA GLU A 198 0.70 -41.12 14.41
C GLU A 198 1.92 -41.93 14.84
N HIS A 199 3.13 -41.48 14.47
CA HIS A 199 4.36 -42.19 14.83
C HIS A 199 4.58 -42.24 16.35
N VAL A 200 4.33 -41.16 17.09
CA VAL A 200 4.48 -41.16 18.56
C VAL A 200 3.51 -42.17 19.20
N THR A 201 2.27 -42.25 18.70
CA THR A 201 1.27 -43.23 19.19
C THR A 201 1.68 -44.66 18.88
N GLU A 202 2.22 -44.89 17.68
CA GLU A 202 2.74 -46.20 17.27
C GLU A 202 3.93 -46.63 18.13
N VAL A 203 4.90 -45.73 18.35
CA VAL A 203 6.06 -45.95 19.24
C VAL A 203 5.57 -46.32 20.64
N HIS A 204 4.60 -45.60 21.20
CA HIS A 204 4.01 -45.93 22.50
C HIS A 204 3.46 -47.36 22.53
N SER A 205 2.63 -47.72 21.54
CA SER A 205 2.04 -49.06 21.47
C SER A 205 3.08 -50.19 21.32
N LEU A 206 4.17 -49.93 20.60
CA LEU A 206 5.26 -50.89 20.43
C LEU A 206 6.08 -51.02 21.72
N CYS A 207 6.32 -49.92 22.43
CA CYS A 207 6.99 -49.94 23.73
C CYS A 207 6.16 -50.73 24.76
N ASP A 208 4.83 -50.53 24.80
CA ASP A 208 3.92 -51.28 25.68
C ASP A 208 4.00 -52.80 25.43
N VAL A 209 4.06 -53.21 24.16
CA VAL A 209 4.13 -54.64 23.77
C VAL A 209 5.50 -55.25 24.04
N LEU A 210 6.58 -54.48 23.86
CA LEU A 210 7.95 -54.95 24.02
C LEU A 210 8.49 -54.82 25.44
N GLY A 211 7.84 -54.03 26.29
CA GLY A 211 8.32 -53.66 27.62
C GLY A 211 9.48 -52.67 27.59
N GLU A 212 9.57 -51.83 26.55
CA GLU A 212 10.62 -50.81 26.40
C GLU A 212 10.22 -49.47 27.04
N ASP A 213 11.20 -48.65 27.42
CA ASP A 213 10.94 -47.32 27.98
C ASP A 213 10.62 -46.31 26.86
N PHE A 214 9.32 -46.01 26.70
CA PHE A 214 8.80 -45.04 25.75
C PHE A 214 9.45 -43.65 25.89
N ILE A 215 9.68 -43.19 27.12
CA ILE A 215 10.20 -41.85 27.40
C ILE A 215 11.64 -41.73 26.93
N ALA A 216 12.45 -42.74 27.25
CA ALA A 216 13.84 -42.79 26.80
C ALA A 216 13.91 -42.77 25.27
N ILE A 217 13.12 -43.60 24.59
CA ILE A 217 13.12 -43.74 23.13
C ILE A 217 12.68 -42.44 22.43
N VAL A 218 11.61 -41.79 22.88
CA VAL A 218 11.11 -40.55 22.25
C VAL A 218 12.04 -39.37 22.51
N ASN A 219 12.68 -39.29 23.68
CA ASN A 219 13.65 -38.24 23.99
C ASN A 219 14.92 -38.33 23.13
N GLU A 220 15.35 -39.53 22.74
CA GLU A 220 16.44 -39.69 21.78
C GLU A 220 16.10 -39.03 20.44
N VAL A 221 14.84 -39.14 19.98
CA VAL A 221 14.37 -38.54 18.73
C VAL A 221 14.30 -37.01 18.84
N HIS A 222 13.57 -36.50 19.83
CA HIS A 222 13.53 -35.07 20.15
C HIS A 222 12.85 -34.86 21.51
N PRO A 223 13.46 -34.14 22.47
CA PRO A 223 12.92 -33.98 23.83
C PRO A 223 11.54 -33.29 23.86
N GLY A 224 11.31 -32.35 22.94
CA GLY A 224 10.01 -31.67 22.78
C GLY A 224 8.88 -32.53 22.18
N LEU A 225 9.09 -33.83 21.95
CA LEU A 225 8.00 -34.76 21.58
C LEU A 225 7.33 -35.38 22.81
N HIS A 226 8.04 -35.47 23.94
CA HIS A 226 7.51 -35.95 25.21
C HIS A 226 7.00 -34.80 26.09
N GLU A 227 7.75 -33.69 26.15
CA GLU A 227 7.33 -32.50 26.88
C GLU A 227 6.33 -31.70 26.05
N ALA A 228 5.04 -31.89 26.30
CA ALA A 228 3.99 -30.96 25.86
C ALA A 228 4.08 -29.66 26.69
N ASP A 229 5.19 -28.92 26.57
CA ASP A 229 5.27 -27.56 27.07
C ASP A 229 4.40 -26.68 26.18
N PRO A 230 3.30 -26.09 26.67
CA PRO A 230 2.38 -25.28 25.86
C PRO A 230 3.06 -24.05 25.22
N GLY A 231 4.29 -23.70 25.64
CA GLY A 231 5.10 -22.63 25.05
C GLY A 231 6.08 -23.06 23.94
N LYS A 232 6.32 -24.35 23.72
CA LYS A 232 7.29 -24.84 22.71
C LYS A 232 6.59 -25.64 21.61
N PRO A 233 6.77 -25.28 20.33
CA PRO A 233 6.20 -26.05 19.24
C PRO A 233 6.83 -27.46 19.22
N THR A 234 5.97 -28.48 19.14
CA THR A 234 6.38 -29.85 18.87
C THR A 234 7.18 -29.87 17.56
N SER A 235 8.37 -30.48 17.56
CA SER A 235 9.20 -30.48 16.35
C SER A 235 8.52 -31.27 15.23
N ILE A 236 8.27 -30.60 14.10
CA ILE A 236 7.65 -31.14 12.88
C ILE A 236 8.61 -31.18 11.69
N SER A 237 9.90 -31.06 11.99
CA SER A 237 10.94 -30.98 10.98
C SER A 237 11.14 -32.31 10.25
N ASP A 238 11.70 -32.26 9.04
CA ASP A 238 12.05 -33.45 8.26
C ASP A 238 12.94 -34.41 9.05
N THR A 239 13.88 -33.86 9.82
CA THR A 239 14.79 -34.64 10.65
C THR A 239 14.03 -35.37 11.75
N THR A 240 13.11 -34.70 12.45
CA THR A 240 12.28 -35.34 13.48
C THR A 240 11.38 -36.43 12.90
N LEU A 241 10.67 -36.16 11.79
CA LEU A 241 9.82 -37.16 11.13
C LEU A 241 10.61 -38.38 10.64
N THR A 242 11.80 -38.17 10.06
CA THR A 242 12.67 -39.26 9.60
C THR A 242 13.13 -40.13 10.76
N ARG A 243 13.56 -39.51 11.87
CA ARG A 243 14.00 -40.23 13.07
C ARG A 243 12.85 -41.01 13.72
N LEU A 244 11.65 -40.43 13.81
CA LEU A 244 10.46 -41.14 14.29
C LEU A 244 10.16 -42.38 13.45
N SER A 245 10.17 -42.25 12.12
CA SER A 245 9.94 -43.37 11.21
C SER A 245 11.00 -44.47 11.36
N GLN A 246 12.26 -44.12 11.59
CA GLN A 246 13.33 -45.07 11.86
C GLN A 246 13.10 -45.86 13.17
N VAL A 247 12.69 -45.17 14.24
CA VAL A 247 12.37 -45.81 15.53
C VAL A 247 11.19 -46.77 15.39
N VAL A 248 10.12 -46.35 14.72
CA VAL A 248 8.97 -47.22 14.41
C VAL A 248 9.41 -48.50 13.69
N ALA A 249 10.22 -48.36 12.64
CA ALA A 249 10.71 -49.50 11.86
C ALA A 249 11.59 -50.44 12.71
N MET A 250 12.46 -49.88 13.55
CA MET A 250 13.32 -50.63 14.46
C MET A 250 12.50 -51.44 15.47
N LEU A 251 11.55 -50.81 16.17
CA LEU A 251 10.69 -51.48 17.15
C LEU A 251 9.79 -52.54 16.51
N THR A 252 9.27 -52.27 15.31
CA THR A 252 8.47 -53.24 14.56
C THR A 252 9.29 -54.47 14.17
N SER A 253 10.54 -54.27 13.75
CA SER A 253 11.47 -55.37 13.46
C SER A 253 11.79 -56.19 14.71
N GLU A 254 12.01 -55.53 15.84
CA GLU A 254 12.29 -56.21 17.11
C GLU A 254 11.09 -57.04 17.59
N LYS A 255 9.87 -56.49 17.48
CA LYS A 255 8.63 -57.22 17.75
C LYS A 255 8.50 -58.47 16.89
N ALA A 256 8.78 -58.37 15.60
CA ALA A 256 8.73 -59.52 14.69
C ALA A 256 9.76 -60.60 15.07
N LYS A 257 10.99 -60.20 15.44
CA LYS A 257 12.03 -61.12 15.89
C LYS A 257 11.64 -61.84 17.17
N ARG A 258 11.17 -61.12 18.21
CA ARG A 258 10.75 -61.73 19.48
C ARG A 258 9.56 -62.67 19.29
N ALA A 259 8.59 -62.31 18.46
CA ALA A 259 7.45 -63.18 18.13
C ALA A 259 7.89 -64.49 17.45
N ALA A 260 8.82 -64.42 16.48
CA ALA A 260 9.36 -65.60 15.82
C ALA A 260 10.13 -66.50 16.78
N MET A 261 10.92 -65.90 17.68
CA MET A 261 11.66 -66.64 18.70
C MET A 261 10.72 -67.41 19.62
N VAL A 262 9.67 -66.75 20.15
CA VAL A 262 8.65 -67.40 20.99
C VAL A 262 7.93 -68.53 20.25
N HIS A 263 7.59 -68.33 18.98
CA HIS A 263 6.95 -69.38 18.18
C HIS A 263 7.84 -70.63 18.01
N SER A 264 9.13 -70.43 17.74
CA SER A 264 10.09 -71.52 17.60
C SER A 264 10.30 -72.29 18.90
N THR A 265 10.43 -71.61 20.05
CA THR A 265 10.57 -72.27 21.35
C THR A 265 9.32 -73.06 21.72
N CYS A 266 8.12 -72.53 21.46
CA CYS A 266 6.87 -73.27 21.68
C CYS A 266 6.78 -74.57 20.86
N GLN A 267 7.23 -74.56 19.60
CA GLN A 267 7.29 -75.76 18.75
C GLN A 267 8.30 -76.80 19.27
N HIS A 268 9.45 -76.36 19.78
CA HIS A 268 10.44 -77.26 20.37
C HIS A 268 9.99 -77.88 21.70
N THR A 269 9.12 -77.22 22.47
CA THR A 269 8.55 -77.79 23.71
C THR A 269 7.36 -78.72 23.50
N LEU A 270 6.76 -78.74 22.30
CA LEU A 270 5.59 -79.57 21.98
C LEU A 270 5.93 -80.88 21.25
N ASN A 271 7.19 -81.06 20.83
CA ASN A 271 7.74 -82.29 20.25
C ASN A 271 8.63 -83.01 21.27
#